data_AF-Q6D492-F1
#
_entry.id   AF-Q6D492-F1
#
_cell.length_a   1.000
_cell.length_b   1.000
_cell.length_c   1.000
_cell.angle_alpha   90.00
_cell.angle_beta   90.00
_cell.angle_gamma   90.00
#
_symmetry.space_group_name_H-M   'P 1'
#
loop_
_entity.id
_entity.type
_entity.pdbx_description
1 polymer ?
#
loop_
_entity_poly.entity_id
_entity_poly.type
_entity_poly.pdbx_seq_one_letter_code
_entity_poly.pdbx_strand_id
1 'polypeptide(L)'
;MMNAFVPTHTQIGDNHQRINQPVLSLECDSEANTKSQRDADVLNAMLTEQAKQDELERDYAFQQRAPTEQRLQIERASLPLLKRAIEQKEAAKEALDSARSQVDTEATRHTLDYARRHPSIHRVYCINSHVKQSYLEQGKFNLEGYHIGGFEQGAANDGKAETVLLFPNGINSSNDFAKLDDSVAYGKNKALEAVSLAESRFKQSQVQLASVKKDIKTKLDNIVTLEQLLK
;
A
#
# COMPACT_ATOMS: atom_id res chain seq x y z
N MET A 1 2.33 -54.55 29.33
CA MET A 1 1.71 -53.91 28.15
C MET A 1 1.43 -52.46 28.49
N MET A 2 1.66 -51.58 27.52
CA MET A 2 1.98 -50.15 27.68
C MET A 2 0.83 -49.30 28.25
N ASN A 3 1.21 -48.38 29.14
CA ASN A 3 0.43 -47.18 29.47
C ASN A 3 0.38 -46.28 28.23
N ALA A 4 -0.83 -45.96 27.76
CA ALA A 4 -1.03 -44.97 26.71
C ALA A 4 -0.99 -43.57 27.33
N PHE A 5 0.10 -42.87 27.05
CA PHE A 5 0.28 -41.44 27.21
C PHE A 5 -0.15 -40.79 25.89
N VAL A 6 -1.16 -39.92 25.87
CA VAL A 6 -1.31 -38.88 24.83
C VAL A 6 -1.86 -37.60 25.48
N PRO A 7 -1.25 -36.42 25.24
CA PRO A 7 -1.58 -35.16 25.91
C PRO A 7 -2.60 -34.31 25.13
N THR A 8 -3.19 -33.37 25.87
CA THR A 8 -3.89 -32.17 25.44
C THR A 8 -3.02 -31.24 24.58
N HIS A 9 -3.54 -30.75 23.45
CA HIS A 9 -3.37 -29.35 23.01
C HIS A 9 -4.23 -29.07 21.77
N THR A 10 -5.36 -28.38 21.98
CA THR A 10 -6.06 -27.69 20.89
C THR A 10 -5.25 -26.45 20.56
N GLN A 11 -4.65 -26.40 19.37
CA GLN A 11 -4.04 -25.19 18.81
C GLN A 11 -5.15 -24.16 18.55
N ILE A 12 -5.14 -23.07 19.31
CA ILE A 12 -5.83 -21.84 18.91
C ILE A 12 -4.83 -21.08 18.05
N GLY A 13 -5.05 -21.09 16.74
CA GLY A 13 -4.32 -20.26 15.79
C GLY A 13 -4.73 -18.79 15.93
N ASP A 14 -3.72 -17.93 15.91
CA ASP A 14 -3.84 -16.48 15.76
C ASP A 14 -4.64 -16.14 14.50
N ASN A 15 -5.86 -15.63 14.70
CA ASN A 15 -6.60 -14.89 13.70
C ASN A 15 -6.86 -13.48 14.25
N HIS A 16 -5.90 -12.57 14.01
CA HIS A 16 -6.15 -11.13 14.12
C HIS A 16 -7.07 -10.68 12.97
N GLN A 17 -8.36 -10.99 13.07
CA GLN A 17 -9.38 -10.32 12.28
C GLN A 17 -9.76 -9.03 13.00
N ARG A 18 -9.44 -7.88 12.39
CA ARG A 18 -9.96 -6.56 12.76
C ARG A 18 -11.48 -6.58 12.63
N ILE A 19 -12.19 -6.75 13.75
CA ILE A 19 -13.63 -6.54 13.83
C ILE A 19 -13.86 -5.05 14.09
N ASN A 20 -14.01 -4.27 13.02
CA ASN A 20 -14.72 -2.99 13.07
C ASN A 20 -16.21 -3.29 12.93
N GLN A 21 -16.89 -3.54 14.04
CA GLN A 21 -18.35 -3.40 14.13
C GLN A 21 -18.66 -2.32 15.17
N PRO A 22 -19.57 -1.37 14.87
CA PRO A 22 -20.04 -0.43 15.88
C PRO A 22 -20.94 -1.21 16.83
N VAL A 23 -20.42 -1.54 18.01
CA VAL A 23 -21.22 -2.11 19.09
C VAL A 23 -22.17 -1.01 19.56
N LEU A 24 -23.47 -1.31 19.42
CA LEU A 24 -24.58 -0.57 20.00
C LEU A 24 -24.26 -0.16 21.43
N SER A 25 -24.46 1.12 21.71
CA SER A 25 -24.32 1.76 23.01
C SER A 25 -25.10 0.99 24.08
N LEU A 26 -24.39 0.17 24.86
CA LEU A 26 -24.80 -0.11 26.23
C LEU A 26 -24.22 1.00 27.09
N GLU A 27 -25.10 1.67 27.82
CA GLU A 27 -24.75 2.56 28.92
C GLU A 27 -23.89 1.77 29.92
N CYS A 28 -22.58 2.00 29.88
CA CYS A 28 -21.62 1.47 30.85
C CYS A 28 -20.96 2.64 31.58
N ASP A 29 -20.94 2.53 32.91
CA ASP A 29 -20.39 3.49 33.86
C ASP A 29 -19.10 4.17 33.37
N SER A 30 -19.19 5.49 33.21
CA SER A 30 -18.07 6.37 32.81
C SER A 30 -16.87 6.35 33.76
N GLU A 31 -17.05 5.91 35.01
CA GLU A 31 -15.99 5.79 36.01
C GLU A 31 -15.11 4.55 35.82
N ALA A 32 -15.67 3.42 35.33
CA ALA A 32 -14.89 2.21 35.07
C ALA A 32 -13.98 2.34 33.84
N ASN A 33 -14.46 3.06 32.81
CA ASN A 33 -13.72 3.27 31.57
C ASN A 33 -12.53 4.23 31.75
N THR A 34 -12.68 5.26 32.58
CA THR A 34 -11.60 6.21 32.91
C THR A 34 -10.50 5.56 33.77
N LYS A 35 -10.85 4.64 34.66
CA LYS A 35 -9.88 3.85 35.43
C LYS A 35 -9.11 2.87 34.53
N SER A 36 -9.80 2.18 33.62
CA SER A 36 -9.17 1.25 32.67
C SER A 36 -8.23 1.94 31.68
N GLN A 37 -8.54 3.17 31.25
CA GLN A 37 -7.63 3.97 30.41
C GLN A 37 -6.39 4.42 31.18
N ARG A 38 -6.56 4.89 32.43
CA ARG A 38 -5.42 5.25 33.30
C ARG A 38 -4.50 4.06 33.58
N ASP A 39 -5.06 2.89 33.83
CA ASP A 39 -4.28 1.68 34.07
C ASP A 39 -3.50 1.26 32.80
N ALA A 40 -4.11 1.39 31.62
CA ALA A 40 -3.44 1.15 30.34
C ALA A 40 -2.31 2.15 30.05
N ASP A 41 -2.53 3.44 30.36
CA ASP A 41 -1.52 4.49 30.21
C ASP A 41 -0.33 4.28 31.16
N VAL A 42 -0.60 3.87 32.41
CA VAL A 42 0.44 3.52 33.40
C VAL A 42 1.22 2.29 32.95
N LEU A 43 0.56 1.25 32.45
CA LEU A 43 1.24 0.06 31.92
C LEU A 43 2.11 0.41 30.71
N ASN A 44 1.62 1.23 29.78
CA ASN A 44 2.41 1.70 28.64
C ASN A 44 3.63 2.53 29.08
N ALA A 45 3.47 3.38 30.10
CA ALA A 45 4.57 4.15 30.67
C ALA A 45 5.61 3.23 31.35
N MET A 46 5.17 2.25 32.14
CA MET A 46 6.06 1.26 32.77
C MET A 46 6.81 0.44 31.74
N LEU A 47 6.14 -0.05 30.69
CA LEU A 47 6.77 -0.79 29.60
C LEU A 47 7.81 0.07 28.85
N THR A 48 7.53 1.36 28.68
CA THR A 48 8.45 2.30 28.03
C THR A 48 9.69 2.54 28.90
N GLU A 49 9.52 2.74 30.21
CA GLU A 49 10.65 2.92 31.14
C GLU A 49 11.49 1.65 31.28
N GLN A 50 10.86 0.48 31.32
CA GLN A 50 11.56 -0.80 31.35
C GLN A 50 12.39 -1.01 30.07
N ALA A 51 11.84 -0.68 28.90
CA ALA A 51 12.58 -0.75 27.64
C ALA A 51 13.82 0.16 27.64
N LYS A 52 13.75 1.36 28.22
CA LYS A 52 14.90 2.28 28.36
C LYS A 52 15.96 1.72 29.30
N GLN A 53 15.57 1.13 30.43
CA GLN A 53 16.51 0.49 31.36
C GLN A 53 17.21 -0.71 30.70
N ASP A 54 16.46 -1.56 29.99
CA ASP A 54 17.01 -2.69 29.26
C ASP A 54 17.98 -2.26 28.14
N GLU A 55 17.80 -1.07 27.56
CA GLU A 55 18.71 -0.49 26.57
C GLU A 55 20.01 -0.02 27.22
N LEU A 56 19.92 0.70 28.35
CA LEU A 56 21.08 1.16 29.12
C LEU A 56 21.94 0.00 29.63
N GLU A 57 21.31 -1.08 30.14
CA GLU A 57 22.04 -2.27 30.59
C GLU A 57 22.77 -2.97 29.44
N ARG A 58 22.14 -3.05 28.26
CA ARG A 58 22.76 -3.60 27.05
C ARG A 58 23.96 -2.77 26.59
N ASP A 59 23.85 -1.45 26.64
CA ASP A 59 24.93 -0.54 26.27
C ASP A 59 26.12 -0.66 27.23
N TYR A 60 25.84 -0.74 28.54
CA TYR A 60 26.88 -0.96 29.54
C TYR A 60 27.59 -2.31 29.35
N ALA A 61 26.82 -3.39 29.13
CA ALA A 61 27.37 -4.71 28.84
C ALA A 61 28.15 -4.76 27.51
N PHE A 62 27.85 -3.89 26.55
CA PHE A 62 28.62 -3.76 25.32
C PHE A 62 29.96 -3.06 25.57
N GLN A 63 29.98 -1.97 26.34
CA GLN A 63 31.18 -1.21 26.66
C GLN A 63 32.23 -2.00 27.45
N GLN A 64 31.80 -2.97 28.26
CA GLN A 64 32.71 -3.85 29.03
C GLN A 64 33.44 -4.91 28.19
N ARG A 65 33.02 -5.14 26.93
CA ARG A 65 33.64 -6.15 26.06
C ARG A 65 34.97 -5.68 25.51
N ALA A 66 35.84 -6.62 25.17
CA ALA A 66 37.06 -6.30 24.44
C ALA A 66 36.73 -5.64 23.08
N PRO A 67 37.55 -4.71 22.57
CA PRO A 67 37.30 -4.03 21.28
C PRO A 67 37.02 -4.97 20.10
N THR A 68 37.70 -6.12 20.05
CA THR A 68 37.48 -7.14 19.01
C THR A 68 36.09 -7.76 19.08
N GLU A 69 35.57 -7.99 20.29
CA GLU A 69 34.22 -8.53 20.51
C GLU A 69 33.14 -7.47 20.24
N GLN A 70 33.41 -6.20 20.58
CA GLN A 70 32.55 -5.07 20.22
C GLN A 70 32.39 -4.97 18.70
N ARG A 71 33.50 -5.08 17.95
CA ARG A 71 33.49 -5.08 16.48
C ARG A 71 32.68 -6.23 15.91
N LEU A 72 32.93 -7.46 16.38
CA LEU A 72 32.21 -8.66 15.93
C LEU A 72 30.70 -8.54 16.19
N GLN A 73 30.31 -8.00 17.34
CA GLN A 73 28.91 -7.77 17.70
C GLN A 73 28.25 -6.75 16.76
N ILE A 74 28.92 -5.62 16.47
CA ILE A 74 28.43 -4.61 15.51
C ILE A 74 28.29 -5.23 14.12
N GLU A 75 29.27 -5.99 13.65
CA GLU A 75 29.20 -6.67 12.35
C GLU A 75 28.01 -7.63 12.29
N ARG A 76 27.83 -8.49 13.30
CA ARG A 76 26.69 -9.43 13.40
C ARG A 76 25.34 -8.73 13.41
N ALA A 77 25.19 -7.64 14.18
CA ALA A 77 23.96 -6.89 14.26
C ALA A 77 23.65 -6.11 12.97
N SER A 78 24.69 -5.63 12.29
CA SER A 78 24.56 -4.74 11.13
C SER A 78 24.40 -5.47 9.80
N LEU A 79 24.98 -6.68 9.67
CA LEU A 79 24.96 -7.47 8.45
C LEU A 79 23.54 -7.77 7.91
N PRO A 80 22.53 -8.16 8.73
CA PRO A 80 21.16 -8.34 8.22
C PRO A 80 20.52 -7.02 7.78
N LEU A 81 20.80 -5.90 8.46
CA LEU A 81 20.29 -4.58 8.08
C LEU A 81 20.86 -4.13 6.74
N LEU A 82 22.16 -4.32 6.54
CA LEU A 82 22.83 -3.99 5.28
C LEU A 82 22.33 -4.85 4.13
N LYS A 83 22.18 -6.17 4.33
CA LYS A 83 21.60 -7.08 3.33
C LYS A 83 20.20 -6.64 2.92
N ARG A 84 19.32 -6.39 3.89
CA ARG A 84 17.95 -5.91 3.63
C ARG A 84 17.93 -4.59 2.86
N ALA A 85 18.81 -3.64 3.21
CA ALA A 85 18.89 -2.36 2.49
C ALA A 85 19.38 -2.53 1.04
N ILE A 86 20.30 -3.46 0.79
CA ILE A 86 20.76 -3.79 -0.58
C ILE A 86 19.62 -4.42 -1.37
N GLU A 87 18.94 -5.43 -0.81
CA GLU A 87 17.80 -6.10 -1.46
C GLU A 87 16.68 -5.11 -1.78
N GLN A 88 16.35 -4.20 -0.86
CA GLN A 88 15.37 -3.13 -1.10
C GLN A 88 15.77 -2.19 -2.24
N LYS A 89 17.06 -1.85 -2.34
CA LYS A 89 17.58 -1.05 -3.44
C LYS A 89 17.46 -1.78 -4.79
N GLU A 90 17.87 -3.04 -4.85
CA GLU A 90 17.80 -3.82 -6.09
C GLU A 90 16.36 -4.06 -6.53
N ALA A 91 15.44 -4.39 -5.61
CA ALA A 91 14.02 -4.52 -5.92
C ALA A 91 13.41 -3.18 -6.41
N ALA A 92 13.79 -2.05 -5.80
CA ALA A 92 13.34 -0.74 -6.26
C ALA A 92 13.90 -0.39 -7.66
N LYS A 93 15.12 -0.82 -7.97
CA LYS A 93 15.72 -0.66 -9.29
C LYS A 93 15.00 -1.50 -10.34
N GLU A 94 14.74 -2.76 -10.05
CA GLU A 94 13.99 -3.66 -10.93
C GLU A 94 12.58 -3.12 -11.20
N ALA A 95 11.90 -2.62 -10.16
CA ALA A 95 10.60 -1.97 -10.32
C ALA A 95 10.67 -0.71 -11.22
N LEU A 96 11.73 0.08 -11.11
CA LEU A 96 11.97 1.24 -11.97
C LEU A 96 12.21 0.84 -13.43
N ASP A 97 13.08 -0.15 -13.65
CA ASP A 97 13.40 -0.64 -14.99
C ASP A 97 12.16 -1.25 -15.65
N SER A 98 11.37 -2.01 -14.89
CA SER A 98 10.07 -2.54 -15.32
C SER A 98 9.09 -1.41 -15.68
N ALA A 99 8.91 -0.42 -14.80
CA ALA A 99 8.03 0.72 -15.06
C ALA A 99 8.43 1.49 -16.33
N ARG A 100 9.73 1.70 -16.56
CA ARG A 100 10.26 2.33 -17.78
C ARG A 100 10.00 1.50 -19.02
N SER A 101 10.14 0.17 -18.93
CA SER A 101 9.91 -0.73 -20.07
C SER A 101 8.43 -0.81 -20.48
N GLN A 102 7.51 -0.54 -19.55
CA GLN A 102 6.07 -0.68 -19.76
C GLN A 102 5.35 0.64 -20.04
N VAL A 103 6.06 1.77 -20.13
CA VAL A 103 5.46 3.11 -20.27
C VAL A 103 4.44 3.18 -21.41
N ASP A 104 4.80 2.71 -22.60
CA ASP A 104 3.92 2.82 -23.77
C ASP A 104 2.69 1.92 -23.64
N THR A 105 2.86 0.71 -23.08
CA THR A 105 1.78 -0.25 -22.83
C THR A 105 0.80 0.29 -21.79
N GLU A 106 1.30 0.81 -20.67
CA GLU A 106 0.49 1.39 -19.61
C GLU A 106 -0.16 2.72 -20.05
N ALA A 107 0.54 3.54 -20.84
CA ALA A 107 -0.04 4.74 -21.43
C ALA A 107 -1.22 4.41 -22.34
N THR A 108 -1.09 3.37 -23.17
CA THR A 108 -2.17 2.88 -24.02
C THR A 108 -3.33 2.34 -23.18
N ARG A 109 -3.05 1.54 -22.14
CA ARG A 109 -4.09 1.01 -21.23
C ARG A 109 -4.88 2.14 -20.57
N HIS A 110 -4.17 3.10 -19.98
CA HIS A 110 -4.80 4.24 -19.31
C HIS A 110 -5.57 5.16 -20.27
N THR A 111 -5.08 5.33 -21.51
CA THR A 111 -5.81 6.06 -22.56
C THR A 111 -7.15 5.40 -22.86
N LEU A 112 -7.16 4.08 -23.05
CA LEU A 112 -8.38 3.32 -23.33
C LEU A 112 -9.36 3.32 -22.14
N ASP A 113 -8.84 3.19 -20.92
CA ASP A 113 -9.66 3.24 -19.72
C ASP A 113 -10.32 4.61 -19.52
N TYR A 114 -9.58 5.70 -19.77
CA TYR A 114 -10.12 7.05 -19.74
C TYR A 114 -11.17 7.26 -20.84
N ALA A 115 -10.88 6.81 -22.07
CA ALA A 115 -11.81 6.90 -23.19
C ALA A 115 -13.15 6.20 -22.92
N ARG A 116 -13.13 5.01 -22.29
CA ARG A 116 -14.36 4.31 -21.87
C ARG A 116 -15.16 5.09 -20.83
N ARG A 117 -14.49 5.89 -20.02
CA ARG A 117 -15.07 6.70 -18.93
C ARG A 117 -15.09 8.19 -19.25
N HIS A 118 -14.99 8.54 -20.53
CA HIS A 118 -14.84 9.93 -20.95
C HIS A 118 -16.00 10.78 -20.43
N PRO A 119 -15.73 12.00 -19.91
CA PRO A 119 -16.76 12.84 -19.30
C PRO A 119 -17.87 13.24 -20.29
N SER A 120 -17.55 13.30 -21.58
CA SER A 120 -18.54 13.61 -22.62
C SER A 120 -19.55 12.47 -22.86
N ILE A 121 -19.28 11.24 -22.41
CA ILE A 121 -20.22 10.12 -22.54
C ILE A 121 -21.32 10.26 -21.49
N HIS A 122 -22.56 10.45 -21.94
CA HIS A 122 -23.70 10.45 -21.04
C HIS A 122 -24.15 9.03 -20.77
N ARG A 123 -24.33 8.68 -19.50
CA ARG A 123 -24.70 7.34 -19.05
C ARG A 123 -26.09 7.39 -18.45
N VAL A 124 -27.03 6.70 -19.08
CA VAL A 124 -28.41 6.62 -18.62
C VAL A 124 -28.67 5.21 -18.13
N TYR A 125 -28.76 5.06 -16.80
CA TYR A 125 -29.04 3.78 -16.17
C TYR A 125 -30.51 3.38 -16.35
N CYS A 126 -30.72 2.19 -16.87
CA CYS A 126 -32.03 1.55 -17.02
C CYS A 126 -32.06 0.31 -16.12
N ILE A 127 -32.91 0.33 -15.10
CA ILE A 127 -32.99 -0.75 -14.10
C ILE A 127 -33.48 -2.09 -14.70
N ASN A 128 -34.24 -2.03 -15.80
CA ASN A 128 -34.69 -3.20 -16.58
C ASN A 128 -35.04 -2.80 -18.02
N SER A 129 -35.34 -3.79 -18.86
CA SER A 129 -35.72 -3.61 -20.27
C SER A 129 -37.00 -2.79 -20.46
N HIS A 130 -37.99 -2.92 -19.58
CA HIS A 130 -39.23 -2.12 -19.65
C HIS A 130 -38.95 -0.62 -19.48
N VAL A 131 -38.07 -0.26 -18.55
CA VAL A 131 -37.66 1.14 -18.35
C VAL A 131 -36.89 1.66 -19.56
N LYS A 132 -36.01 0.86 -20.16
CA LYS A 132 -35.31 1.23 -21.40
C LYS A 132 -36.31 1.50 -22.54
N GLN A 133 -37.28 0.61 -22.73
CA GLN A 133 -38.31 0.75 -23.76
C GLN A 133 -39.18 2.00 -23.53
N SER A 134 -39.59 2.24 -22.28
CA SER A 134 -40.33 3.44 -21.90
C SER A 134 -39.52 4.72 -22.17
N TYR A 135 -38.20 4.72 -21.90
CA TYR A 135 -37.32 5.85 -22.20
C TYR A 135 -37.13 6.08 -23.70
N LEU A 136 -37.10 5.02 -24.51
CA LEU A 136 -37.10 5.13 -25.97
C LEU A 136 -38.39 5.78 -26.47
N GLU A 137 -39.55 5.31 -26.01
CA GLU A 137 -40.87 5.82 -26.41
C GLU A 137 -41.10 7.28 -25.98
N GLN A 138 -40.58 7.65 -24.81
CA GLN A 138 -40.64 9.02 -24.29
C GLN A 138 -39.56 9.94 -24.90
N GLY A 139 -38.68 9.41 -25.76
CA GLY A 139 -37.59 10.18 -26.36
C GLY A 139 -36.53 10.65 -25.35
N LYS A 140 -36.39 10.01 -24.19
CA LYS A 140 -35.43 10.42 -23.14
C LYS A 140 -33.96 10.27 -23.54
N PHE A 141 -33.69 9.49 -24.57
CA PHE A 141 -32.34 9.36 -25.16
C PHE A 141 -32.05 10.39 -26.25
N ASN A 142 -33.04 11.18 -26.67
CA ASN A 142 -32.90 12.22 -27.68
C ASN A 142 -32.33 13.50 -27.04
N LEU A 143 -31.07 13.43 -26.65
CA LEU A 143 -30.32 14.58 -26.17
C LEU A 143 -29.73 15.32 -27.37
N GLU A 144 -29.91 16.64 -27.43
CA GLU A 144 -29.42 17.45 -28.55
C GLU A 144 -27.90 17.31 -28.70
N GLY A 145 -27.45 16.95 -29.92
CA GLY A 145 -26.04 16.74 -30.20
C GLY A 145 -25.51 15.36 -29.83
N TYR A 146 -26.35 14.41 -29.42
CA TYR A 146 -25.95 13.06 -29.03
C TYR A 146 -26.75 11.96 -29.74
N HIS A 147 -26.16 10.75 -29.79
CA HIS A 147 -26.82 9.53 -30.26
C HIS A 147 -26.45 8.34 -29.37
N ILE A 148 -27.21 7.25 -29.47
CA ILE A 148 -26.91 6.01 -28.74
C ILE A 148 -25.67 5.38 -29.35
N GLY A 149 -24.58 5.36 -28.58
CA GLY A 149 -23.28 4.83 -29.00
C GLY A 149 -22.98 3.42 -28.52
N GLY A 150 -23.75 2.91 -27.56
CA GLY A 150 -23.60 1.55 -27.07
C GLY A 150 -24.35 1.28 -25.77
N PHE A 151 -24.10 0.10 -25.22
CA PHE A 151 -24.75 -0.39 -24.01
C PHE A 151 -23.76 -1.12 -23.12
N GLU A 152 -23.87 -0.90 -21.81
CA GLU A 152 -23.10 -1.63 -20.79
C GLU A 152 -24.07 -2.40 -19.89
N GLN A 153 -23.88 -3.71 -19.76
CA GLN A 153 -24.65 -4.50 -18.80
C GLN A 153 -24.18 -4.20 -17.38
N GLY A 154 -25.14 -3.89 -16.50
CA GLY A 154 -24.87 -3.72 -15.08
C GLY A 154 -24.71 -5.08 -14.39
N ALA A 155 -23.55 -5.30 -13.75
CA ALA A 155 -23.30 -6.52 -12.97
C ALA A 155 -24.23 -6.66 -11.74
N ALA A 156 -24.90 -5.58 -11.32
CA ALA A 156 -25.62 -5.51 -10.05
C ALA A 156 -27.04 -6.12 -10.04
N ASN A 157 -27.57 -6.61 -11.18
CA ASN A 157 -28.96 -7.10 -11.27
C ASN A 157 -29.13 -8.27 -12.27
N ASP A 158 -28.40 -9.39 -12.13
CA ASP A 158 -28.51 -10.58 -13.00
C ASP A 158 -28.46 -10.27 -14.52
N GLY A 159 -27.76 -9.21 -14.92
CA GLY A 159 -27.70 -8.76 -16.32
C GLY A 159 -28.98 -8.09 -16.86
N LYS A 160 -29.99 -7.85 -16.02
CA LYS A 160 -31.26 -7.19 -16.39
C LYS A 160 -31.15 -5.68 -16.47
N ALA A 161 -30.26 -5.09 -15.69
CA ALA A 161 -30.00 -3.65 -15.72
C ALA A 161 -28.99 -3.33 -16.82
N GLU A 162 -29.25 -2.26 -17.56
CA GLU A 162 -28.45 -1.84 -18.70
C GLU A 162 -28.20 -0.34 -18.62
N THR A 163 -26.97 0.08 -18.88
CA THR A 163 -26.63 1.50 -19.00
C THR A 163 -26.54 1.83 -20.48
N VAL A 164 -27.39 2.73 -20.94
CA VAL A 164 -27.31 3.27 -22.30
C VAL A 164 -26.22 4.35 -22.32
N LEU A 165 -25.28 4.21 -23.25
CA LEU A 165 -24.22 5.18 -23.48
C LEU A 165 -24.63 6.10 -24.63
N LEU A 166 -24.68 7.41 -24.37
CA LEU A 166 -24.91 8.41 -25.40
C LEU A 166 -23.59 9.10 -25.73
N PHE A 167 -23.23 9.06 -27.02
CA PHE A 167 -22.02 9.68 -27.55
C PHE A 167 -22.38 10.98 -28.28
N PRO A 168 -21.52 12.01 -28.24
CA PRO A 168 -21.73 13.22 -29.00
C PRO A 168 -21.64 12.89 -30.51
N ASN A 169 -22.39 13.64 -31.31
CA ASN A 169 -22.39 13.49 -32.75
C ASN A 169 -20.98 13.68 -33.32
N GLY A 170 -20.60 12.79 -34.24
CA GLY A 170 -19.24 12.74 -34.79
C GLY A 170 -18.30 11.75 -34.08
N ILE A 171 -18.70 11.16 -32.95
CA ILE A 171 -17.95 10.10 -32.26
C ILE A 171 -18.77 8.80 -32.28
N ASN A 172 -18.29 7.79 -33.00
CA ASN A 172 -19.07 6.56 -33.25
C ASN A 172 -18.71 5.41 -32.30
N SER A 173 -17.56 5.48 -31.64
CA SER A 173 -17.07 4.40 -30.80
C SER A 173 -16.23 4.90 -29.61
N SER A 174 -16.09 4.07 -28.59
CA SER A 174 -15.15 4.31 -27.48
C SER A 174 -13.70 4.48 -27.96
N ASN A 175 -13.33 3.83 -29.06
CA ASN A 175 -12.01 3.98 -29.67
C ASN A 175 -11.78 5.36 -30.30
N ASP A 176 -12.84 6.06 -30.68
CA ASP A 176 -12.72 7.43 -31.20
C ASP A 176 -12.42 8.41 -30.07
N PHE A 177 -12.98 8.19 -28.87
CA PHE A 177 -12.57 8.93 -27.66
C PHE A 177 -11.09 8.70 -27.32
N ALA A 178 -10.56 7.49 -27.53
CA ALA A 178 -9.15 7.18 -27.27
C ALA A 178 -8.15 7.95 -28.16
N LYS A 179 -8.63 8.53 -29.28
CA LYS A 179 -7.83 9.35 -30.19
C LYS A 179 -7.83 10.83 -29.80
N LEU A 180 -8.69 11.24 -28.85
CA LEU A 180 -8.74 12.62 -28.39
C LEU A 180 -7.46 12.98 -27.63
N ASP A 181 -6.98 14.21 -27.82
CA ASP A 181 -5.72 14.68 -27.23
C ASP A 181 -5.72 14.60 -25.71
N ASP A 182 -6.86 14.85 -25.06
CA ASP A 182 -7.01 14.76 -23.62
C ASP A 182 -6.89 13.32 -23.11
N SER A 183 -7.45 12.36 -23.84
CA SER A 183 -7.38 10.92 -23.51
C SER A 183 -5.96 10.40 -23.66
N VAL A 184 -5.27 10.77 -24.74
CA VAL A 184 -3.86 10.43 -24.97
C VAL A 184 -2.97 11.09 -23.91
N ALA A 185 -3.21 12.36 -23.60
CA ALA A 185 -2.47 13.09 -22.57
C ALA A 185 -2.68 12.47 -21.19
N TYR A 186 -3.91 12.10 -20.84
CA TYR A 186 -4.23 11.42 -19.58
C TYR A 186 -3.45 10.11 -19.45
N GLY A 187 -3.47 9.27 -20.49
CA GLY A 187 -2.75 8.00 -20.49
C GLY A 187 -1.24 8.17 -20.32
N LYS A 188 -0.63 9.09 -21.09
CA LYS A 188 0.80 9.43 -20.97
C LYS A 188 1.14 9.93 -19.58
N ASN A 189 0.36 10.87 -19.03
CA ASN A 189 0.61 11.44 -17.71
C ASN A 189 0.55 10.37 -16.62
N LYS A 190 -0.41 9.45 -16.68
CA LYS A 190 -0.54 8.36 -15.70
C LYS A 190 0.62 7.36 -15.78
N ALA A 191 1.07 7.01 -16.99
CA ALA A 191 2.22 6.15 -17.17
C ALA A 191 3.51 6.81 -16.65
N LEU A 192 3.72 8.11 -16.93
CA LEU A 192 4.87 8.86 -16.43
C LEU A 192 4.83 9.06 -14.90
N GLU A 193 3.65 9.23 -14.31
CA GLU A 193 3.46 9.30 -12.86
C GLU A 193 3.95 8.02 -12.18
N ALA A 194 3.64 6.84 -12.75
CA ALA A 194 4.11 5.56 -12.25
C ALA A 194 5.64 5.44 -12.29
N VAL A 195 6.27 5.90 -13.38
CA VAL A 195 7.74 5.95 -13.49
C VAL A 195 8.33 6.88 -12.44
N SER A 196 7.79 8.10 -12.31
CA SER A 196 8.23 9.07 -11.32
C SER A 196 8.15 8.53 -9.88
N LEU A 197 7.07 7.80 -9.56
CA LEU A 197 6.93 7.13 -8.27
C LEU A 197 8.00 6.06 -8.06
N ALA A 198 8.28 5.24 -9.07
CA ALA A 198 9.33 4.22 -9.02
C ALA A 198 10.74 4.85 -8.87
N GLU A 199 11.00 5.94 -9.58
CA GLU A 199 12.26 6.70 -9.45
C GLU A 199 12.45 7.26 -8.04
N SER A 200 11.38 7.81 -7.46
CA SER A 200 11.40 8.32 -6.09
C SER A 200 11.72 7.20 -5.09
N ARG A 201 11.09 6.04 -5.23
CA ARG A 201 11.37 4.85 -4.38
C ARG A 201 12.82 4.37 -4.52
N PHE A 202 13.36 4.36 -5.74
CA PHE A 202 14.76 4.01 -5.97
C PHE A 202 15.73 5.02 -5.34
N LYS A 203 15.45 6.32 -5.45
CA LYS A 203 16.26 7.36 -4.78
C LYS A 203 16.19 7.21 -3.26
N GLN A 204 15.00 6.95 -2.70
CA GLN A 204 14.82 6.73 -1.26
C GLN A 204 15.62 5.50 -0.77
N SER A 205 15.59 4.39 -1.51
CA SER A 205 16.36 3.20 -1.12
C SER A 205 17.87 3.40 -1.22
N GLN A 206 18.35 4.22 -2.18
CA GLN A 206 19.75 4.64 -2.22
C GLN A 206 20.16 5.46 -0.98
N VAL A 207 19.33 6.42 -0.58
CA VAL A 207 19.55 7.22 0.63
C VAL A 207 19.55 6.35 1.88
N GLN A 208 18.59 5.42 1.98
CA GLN A 208 18.52 4.47 3.09
C GLN A 208 19.76 3.58 3.19
N LEU A 209 20.23 3.03 2.06
CA LEU A 209 21.46 2.24 2.03
C LEU A 209 22.68 3.08 2.44
N ALA A 210 22.76 4.33 1.99
CA ALA A 210 23.83 5.24 2.39
C ALA A 210 23.78 5.55 3.90
N SER A 211 22.59 5.77 4.46
CA SER A 211 22.38 5.96 5.90
C SER A 211 22.84 4.74 6.70
N VAL A 212 22.40 3.54 6.32
CA VAL A 212 22.80 2.30 7.00
C VAL A 212 24.32 2.12 6.95
N LYS A 213 24.96 2.35 5.80
CA LYS A 213 26.42 2.28 5.69
C LYS A 213 27.12 3.31 6.59
N LYS A 214 26.59 4.53 6.65
CA LYS A 214 27.13 5.60 7.51
C LYS A 214 27.00 5.22 8.98
N ASP A 215 25.85 4.74 9.42
CA ASP A 215 25.61 4.36 10.81
C ASP A 215 26.51 3.20 11.25
N ILE A 216 26.69 2.20 10.37
CA ILE A 216 27.63 1.10 10.62
C ILE A 216 29.05 1.62 10.76
N LYS A 217 29.49 2.49 9.84
CA LYS A 217 30.82 3.10 9.88
C LYS A 217 31.02 3.88 11.18
N THR A 218 30.07 4.73 11.56
CA THR A 218 30.14 5.50 12.81
C THR A 218 30.21 4.59 14.03
N LYS A 219 29.43 3.50 14.08
CA LYS A 219 29.51 2.52 15.19
C LYS A 219 30.87 1.85 15.27
N LEU A 220 31.46 1.51 14.12
CA LEU A 220 32.80 0.92 14.06
C LEU A 220 33.91 1.92 14.43
N ASP A 221 33.80 3.17 13.98
CA ASP A 221 34.76 4.25 14.26
C ASP A 221 34.77 4.63 15.76
N ASN A 222 33.67 4.40 16.48
CA ASN A 222 33.55 4.66 17.91
C ASN A 222 34.13 3.57 18.81
N ILE A 223 34.58 2.43 18.25
CA ILE A 223 35.25 1.39 19.03
C ILE A 223 36.64 1.88 19.39
N VAL A 224 36.97 1.88 20.69
CA VAL A 224 38.32 2.24 21.17
C VAL A 224 39.33 1.26 20.56
N THR A 225 40.33 1.76 19.85
CA THR A 225 41.33 0.91 19.22
C THR A 225 42.35 0.38 20.23
N LEU A 226 42.98 -0.77 19.94
CA LEU A 226 44.07 -1.29 20.76
C LEU A 226 45.20 -0.26 20.95
N GLU A 227 45.50 0.52 19.92
CA GLU A 227 46.50 1.60 20.00
C GLU A 227 46.10 2.74 20.95
N GLN A 228 44.81 2.99 21.13
CA GLN A 228 44.30 3.98 22.10
C GLN A 228 44.32 3.43 23.54
N LEU A 229 44.17 2.11 23.73
CA LEU A 229 44.26 1.46 25.03
C LEU A 229 45.70 1.28 25.55
N LEU A 230 46.69 1.35 24.66
CA LEU A 230 48.11 1.18 24.97
C LEU A 230 48.84 2.51 25.29
N LYS A 231 48.13 3.65 25.27
CA LYS A 231 48.63 4.97 25.66
C LYS A 231 48.17 5.34 27.06
#